data_AF-X1V915-F1
#
_entry.id   AF-X1V915-F1
#
_cell.length_a   1.000
_cell.length_b   1.000
_cell.length_c   1.000
_cell.angle_alpha   90.00
_cell.angle_beta   90.00
_cell.angle_gamma   90.00
#
_symmetry.space_group_name_H-M   'P 1'
#
loop_
_entity.id
_entity.type
_entity.pdbx_description
1 polymer ?
#
loop_
_entity_poly.entity_id
_entity_poly.type
_entity_poly.pdbx_seq_one_letter_code
_entity_poly.pdbx_strand_id
1 'polypeptide(L)' 'QLIGDVEAGAERTFTGLSIAVEEGDYIGCYFLAGYMERDNVGFSGMWFAQNEHIDPNDEADYTFYDGDAISLYGIGEGPA' A
#
# COMPACT_ATOMS: atom_id res chain seq x y z
N GLN A 1 8.08 -10.17 10.01
CA GLN A 1 8.73 -11.24 9.21
C GLN A 1 9.13 -10.63 7.88
N LEU A 2 10.41 -10.70 7.49
CA LEU A 2 10.84 -10.23 6.17
C LEU A 2 10.33 -11.21 5.10
N ILE A 3 9.59 -10.71 4.11
CA ILE A 3 8.95 -11.52 3.06
C ILE A 3 9.91 -11.70 1.85
N GLY A 4 10.88 -10.80 1.71
CA GLY A 4 11.98 -10.84 0.73
C GLY A 4 12.46 -9.44 0.39
N ASP A 5 13.43 -9.35 -0.53
CA ASP A 5 13.98 -8.09 -1.05
C ASP A 5 13.60 -7.91 -2.52
N VAL A 6 13.27 -6.68 -2.91
CA VAL A 6 13.04 -6.30 -4.31
C VAL A 6 14.16 -5.37 -4.74
N GLU A 7 15.05 -5.86 -5.60
CA GLU A 7 16.07 -5.01 -6.21
C GLU A 7 15.42 -3.90 -7.06
N ALA A 8 16.03 -2.73 -7.10
CA ALA A 8 15.51 -1.60 -7.88
C ALA A 8 15.37 -1.96 -9.37
N GLY A 9 14.21 -1.62 -9.94
CA GLY A 9 13.88 -1.94 -11.34
C GLY A 9 13.42 -3.38 -11.59
N ALA A 10 13.21 -4.17 -10.52
CA ALA A 10 12.65 -5.51 -10.63
C ALA A 10 11.17 -5.55 -10.24
N GLU A 11 10.41 -6.38 -10.94
CA GLU A 11 9.07 -6.80 -10.53
C GLU A 11 9.16 -8.14 -9.78
N ARG A 12 8.42 -8.26 -8.68
CA ARG A 12 8.37 -9.47 -7.84
C ARG A 12 6.94 -9.73 -7.38
N THR A 13 6.54 -11.00 -7.43
CA THR A 13 5.29 -11.47 -6.83
C THR A 13 5.59 -12.15 -5.50
N PHE A 14 4.99 -11.66 -4.42
CA PHE A 14 4.99 -12.31 -3.12
C PHE A 14 3.67 -13.06 -2.93
N THR A 15 3.74 -14.32 -2.52
CA THR A 15 2.57 -15.18 -2.31
C THR A 15 2.54 -15.72 -0.88
N GLY A 16 1.39 -16.26 -0.46
CA GLY A 16 1.23 -16.81 0.90
C GLY A 16 1.07 -15.75 1.99
N LEU A 17 0.65 -14.54 1.61
CA LEU A 17 0.32 -13.46 2.54
C LEU A 17 -1.17 -13.45 2.83
N SER A 18 -1.52 -13.15 4.07
CA SER A 18 -2.89 -12.92 4.50
C SER A 18 -2.92 -11.66 5.35
N ILE A 19 -3.81 -10.73 4.98
CA ILE A 19 -4.02 -9.45 5.67
C ILE A 19 -5.47 -9.46 6.11
N ALA A 20 -5.71 -9.27 7.41
CA ALA A 20 -7.06 -9.03 7.91
C ALA A 20 -7.45 -7.60 7.53
N VAL A 21 -8.64 -7.43 6.96
CA VAL A 21 -9.19 -6.12 6.61
C VAL A 21 -10.60 -6.00 7.17
N GLU A 22 -10.93 -4.80 7.64
CA GLU A 22 -12.24 -4.38 8.08
C GLU A 22 -12.75 -3.23 7.19
N GLU A 23 -14.05 -2.97 7.25
CA GLU A 23 -14.62 -1.83 6.52
C GLU A 23 -14.04 -0.53 7.07
N GLY A 24 -13.45 0.28 6.18
CA GLY A 24 -12.81 1.55 6.53
C GLY A 24 -11.28 1.50 6.50
N ASP A 25 -10.68 0.32 6.44
CA ASP A 25 -9.22 0.18 6.38
C ASP A 25 -8.63 0.76 5.09
N TYR A 26 -7.48 1.41 5.22
CA TYR A 26 -6.63 1.80 4.10
C TYR A 26 -5.64 0.68 3.77
N ILE A 27 -5.68 0.18 2.53
CA ILE A 27 -4.70 -0.80 2.03
C ILE A 27 -3.62 -0.05 1.27
N GLY A 28 -2.36 -0.25 1.67
CA GLY A 28 -1.21 0.43 1.08
C GLY A 28 0.10 -0.28 1.37
N CYS A 29 1.20 0.45 1.22
CA CYS A 29 2.54 -0.03 1.56
C CYS A 29 3.38 1.08 2.18
N TYR A 30 4.31 0.69 3.05
CA TYR A 30 5.40 1.55 3.49
C TYR A 30 6.65 1.25 2.65
N PHE A 31 7.32 2.30 2.18
CA PHE A 31 8.64 2.19 1.54
C PHE A 31 9.56 3.28 2.11
N LEU A 32 10.80 2.89 2.44
CA LEU A 32 11.72 3.77 3.18
C LEU A 32 12.25 4.93 2.32
N ALA A 33 12.57 4.67 1.05
CA ALA A 33 13.16 5.65 0.15
C ALA A 33 13.03 5.22 -1.32
N GLY A 34 13.29 6.16 -2.23
CA GLY A 34 13.29 5.93 -3.67
C GLY A 34 11.99 6.35 -4.34
N TYR A 35 11.72 5.77 -5.51
CA TYR A 35 10.48 5.95 -6.24
C TYR A 35 9.83 4.59 -6.44
N MET A 36 8.54 4.50 -6.10
CA MET A 36 7.69 3.43 -6.58
C MET A 36 7.17 3.80 -7.97
N GLU A 37 6.91 2.80 -8.80
CA GLU A 37 6.20 3.02 -10.04
C GLU A 37 4.81 3.60 -9.72
N ARG A 38 4.52 4.77 -10.29
CA ARG A 38 3.30 5.53 -10.06
C ARG A 38 2.90 6.27 -11.33
N ASP A 39 1.61 6.54 -11.45
CA ASP A 39 1.08 7.53 -12.39
C ASP A 39 0.40 8.64 -11.59
N ASN A 40 0.58 9.88 -11.99
CA ASN A 40 0.07 11.04 -11.29
C ASN A 40 -0.99 11.84 -12.06
N VAL A 41 -1.56 11.25 -13.13
CA VAL A 41 -2.61 11.90 -13.92
C VAL A 41 -3.75 10.93 -14.24
N GLY A 42 -4.99 11.38 -13.99
CA GLY A 42 -6.20 10.69 -14.47
C GLY A 42 -6.75 9.61 -13.55
N PHE A 43 -6.20 9.46 -12.34
CA PHE A 43 -6.67 8.52 -11.33
C PHE A 43 -7.36 9.22 -10.15
N SER A 44 -8.03 8.43 -9.31
CA SER A 44 -8.79 8.92 -8.15
C SER A 44 -7.92 9.37 -6.97
N GLY A 45 -6.59 9.36 -7.08
CA GLY A 45 -5.69 9.76 -6.01
C GLY A 45 -5.36 8.66 -4.99
N MET A 46 -4.45 8.98 -4.08
CA MET A 46 -4.06 8.14 -2.95
C MET A 46 -4.00 8.92 -1.64
N TRP A 47 -4.16 8.20 -0.52
CA TRP A 47 -3.90 8.73 0.81
C TRP A 47 -2.43 8.50 1.18
N PHE A 48 -1.77 9.55 1.63
CA PHE A 48 -0.34 9.53 1.93
C PHE A 48 -0.05 10.08 3.34
N ALA A 49 0.83 9.40 4.06
CA ALA A 49 1.43 9.86 5.30
C ALA A 49 2.97 9.67 5.22
N GLN A 50 3.73 10.53 5.90
CA GLN A 50 5.17 10.34 6.02
C GLN A 50 5.49 9.37 7.15
N ASN A 51 6.55 8.56 6.99
CA ASN A 51 6.94 7.47 7.89
C ASN A 51 6.02 6.26 7.80
N GLU A 52 6.21 5.31 8.71
CA GLU A 52 5.49 4.04 8.77
C GLU A 52 4.36 4.18 9.81
N HIS A 53 3.15 3.76 9.39
CA HIS A 53 1.88 3.86 10.12
C HIS A 53 0.98 2.65 9.77
N ILE A 54 1.56 1.45 9.71
CA ILE A 54 0.86 0.21 9.33
C ILE A 54 0.67 -0.73 10.53
N ASP A 55 1.19 -0.39 11.70
CA ASP A 55 1.03 -1.19 12.92
C ASP A 55 -0.27 -0.85 13.66
N PRO A 56 -0.89 -1.80 14.38
CA PRO A 56 -2.05 -1.49 15.20
C PRO A 56 -1.77 -0.36 16.22
N ASN A 57 -2.62 0.66 16.21
CA ASN A 57 -2.59 1.84 17.10
C ASN A 57 -1.52 2.91 16.80
N ASP A 58 -0.99 2.99 15.58
CA ASP A 58 -0.03 4.03 15.17
C ASP A 58 -0.56 5.01 14.10
N GLU A 59 -1.87 5.02 13.89
CA GLU A 59 -2.52 5.76 12.81
C GLU A 59 -2.24 7.28 12.85
N ALA A 60 -2.21 7.89 11.67
CA ALA A 60 -1.88 9.29 11.47
C ALA A 60 -2.87 10.02 10.56
N ASP A 61 -2.78 11.35 10.52
CA ASP A 61 -3.51 12.14 9.55
C ASP A 61 -2.93 11.95 8.14
N TYR A 62 -3.77 11.53 7.19
CA TYR A 62 -3.38 11.35 5.80
C TYR A 62 -3.66 12.60 4.98
N THR A 63 -2.74 12.92 4.06
CA THR A 63 -2.97 13.89 3.00
C THR A 63 -3.43 13.18 1.73
N PHE A 64 -4.49 13.66 1.13
CA PHE A 64 -4.96 13.15 -0.15
C PHE A 64 -4.19 13.78 -1.31
N TYR A 65 -3.58 12.93 -2.15
CA TYR A 65 -2.88 13.34 -3.37
C TYR A 65 -3.75 13.03 -4.58
N ASP A 66 -4.43 14.06 -5.09
CA ASP A 66 -5.30 13.96 -6.26
C ASP A 66 -4.51 13.57 -7.52
N GLY A 67 -5.05 12.65 -8.32
CA GLY A 67 -4.42 12.14 -9.53
C GLY A 67 -3.31 11.10 -9.34
N ASP A 68 -2.71 10.97 -8.15
CA ASP A 68 -1.63 10.01 -7.88
C ASP A 68 -2.16 8.58 -7.68
N ALA A 69 -1.47 7.60 -8.25
CA ALA A 69 -1.89 6.20 -8.22
C ALA A 69 -0.72 5.24 -8.06
N ILE A 70 -0.96 4.23 -7.21
CA ILE A 70 -0.20 2.99 -7.16
C ILE A 70 -1.14 1.85 -7.51
N SER A 71 -0.61 0.81 -8.15
CA SER A 71 -1.39 -0.38 -8.48
C SER A 71 -1.40 -1.35 -7.30
N LEU A 72 -2.58 -1.60 -6.74
CA LEU A 72 -2.83 -2.64 -5.75
C LEU A 72 -3.89 -3.59 -6.29
N TYR A 73 -3.61 -4.89 -6.24
CA TYR A 73 -4.57 -5.93 -6.61
C TYR A 73 -4.77 -6.87 -5.42
N GLY A 74 -6.03 -7.03 -5.02
CA GLY A 74 -6.42 -7.94 -3.95
C GLY A 74 -7.69 -8.70 -4.33
N ILE A 75 -7.83 -9.89 -3.77
CA ILE A 75 -9.09 -10.65 -3.77
C ILE A 75 -9.55 -10.74 -2.32
N GLY A 76 -10.81 -10.36 -2.06
CA GLY A 76 -11.43 -10.46 -0.74
C GLY A 76 -12.35 -11.68 -0.66
N GLU A 77 -12.36 -12.35 0.49
CA GLU A 77 -13.33 -13.38 0.83
C GLU A 77 -14.10 -12.92 2.07
N GLY A 78 -15.44 -12.93 2.02
CA GLY A 78 -16.28 -12.61 3.17
C GLY A 78 -16.35 -13.76 4.18
N PRO A 79 -16.80 -13.51 5.42
CA PRO A 79 -17.03 -14.58 6.39
C PRO A 79 -18.00 -15.62 5.80
N ALA A 80 -17.64 -16.90 5.94
CA ALA A 80 -18.43 -18.05 5.54
C ALA A 80 -19.68 -18.25 6.40
#